data_AF-J3AKB8-F1
#
_entry.id   AF-J3AKB8-F1
#
_cell.length_a   1.000
_cell.length_b   1.000
_cell.length_c   1.000
_cell.angle_alpha   90.00
_cell.angle_beta   90.00
_cell.angle_gamma   90.00
#
_symmetry.space_group_name_H-M   'P 1'
#
loop_
_entity.id
_entity.type
_entity.pdbx_description
1 polymer ?
#
loop_
_entity_poly.entity_id
_entity_poly.type
_entity_poly.pdbx_seq_one_letter_code
_entity_poly.pdbx_strand_id
1 'polypeptide(L)'
;MIEVLLQGCDQQDMEVGMLRGSGMCHEVGSYCSSKILGICVQKARGHCCFNTKLGRIIQEQGRPQLKAFNAIGWGTPRSPACRGFTAEEFQALDFSKMDLSEYYADIEMRTSGEIQVDMKERIDAHCRCSDTDMRKAMALAVAALVAVPGHGNAQAPDRAQAQVERGAAKRKIQAQGDDAMERVRRAIEARKPGADAPMPALPANPDAVTSRRAFDALRTRGKTPDIDQRARTALEQGRRDVANDRDAMVRRLNQAFGIEAPETAALARAALPATPPGCVPVLFVSSSMPIATLRTYAAQLEKARGVMALRGMPGGLSKIAPLAKLSAQILRLDPGCDGPACAMRDVQLIVDPIVFRQHGVARVPALAMIPSNPTLPYCEREDESPRSAHLVLGDAALSGMVEEFARLGGKEEVRDAQARLEIR
;
A
#
# COMPACT_ATOMS: atom_id res chain seq x y z
N MET A 1 -0.28 23.82 -14.58
CA MET A 1 1.12 23.86 -15.06
C MET A 1 1.87 22.52 -14.94
N ILE A 2 1.26 21.45 -14.39
CA ILE A 2 1.88 20.11 -14.25
C ILE A 2 1.59 19.20 -15.46
N GLU A 3 0.50 19.45 -16.19
CA GLU A 3 0.06 18.61 -17.34
C GLU A 3 0.95 18.69 -18.60
N VAL A 4 1.69 19.79 -18.80
CA VAL A 4 2.55 19.97 -19.99
C VAL A 4 3.95 19.37 -19.81
N LEU A 5 4.37 19.08 -18.57
CA LEU A 5 5.67 18.49 -18.27
C LEU A 5 5.69 16.95 -18.37
N LEU A 6 4.52 16.30 -18.38
CA LEU A 6 4.39 14.84 -18.43
C LEU A 6 4.17 14.26 -19.83
N GLN A 7 4.06 15.10 -20.86
CA GLN A 7 3.86 14.65 -22.25
C GLN A 7 5.17 14.33 -22.99
N GLY A 8 6.33 14.47 -22.33
CA GLY A 8 7.65 14.31 -22.95
C GLY A 8 8.38 12.99 -22.64
N CYS A 9 7.87 12.18 -21.71
CA CYS A 9 8.49 10.91 -21.31
C CYS A 9 7.61 9.75 -21.76
N ASP A 10 8.22 8.69 -22.28
CA ASP A 10 7.49 7.45 -22.52
C ASP A 10 7.16 6.73 -21.19
N GLN A 11 6.35 5.68 -21.26
CA GLN A 11 5.93 4.95 -20.05
C GLN A 11 7.12 4.31 -19.30
N GLN A 12 8.17 3.92 -20.03
CA GLN A 12 9.36 3.28 -19.46
C GLN A 12 10.23 4.31 -18.73
N ASP A 13 10.38 5.50 -19.29
CA ASP A 13 11.04 6.64 -18.66
C ASP A 13 10.31 7.09 -17.38
N MET A 14 8.98 7.03 -17.39
CA MET A 14 8.17 7.32 -16.20
C MET A 14 8.40 6.29 -15.09
N GLU A 15 8.40 5.00 -15.44
CA GLU A 15 8.66 3.90 -14.49
C GLU A 15 10.08 4.00 -13.91
N VAL A 16 11.09 4.19 -14.76
CA VAL A 16 12.47 4.42 -14.34
C VAL A 16 12.58 5.67 -13.46
N GLY A 17 11.82 6.73 -13.77
CA GLY A 17 11.74 7.94 -12.96
C GLY A 17 11.24 7.69 -11.53
N MET A 18 10.17 6.89 -11.40
CA MET A 18 9.62 6.49 -10.09
C MET A 18 10.60 5.60 -9.31
N LEU A 19 11.12 4.55 -9.94
CA LEU A 19 12.05 3.61 -9.30
C LEU A 19 13.36 4.31 -8.88
N ARG A 20 13.86 5.24 -9.70
CA ARG A 20 15.01 6.08 -9.35
C ARG A 20 14.69 6.99 -8.16
N GLY A 21 13.50 7.58 -8.12
CA GLY A 21 13.04 8.40 -6.98
C GLY A 21 13.02 7.63 -5.65
N SER A 22 12.75 6.33 -5.70
CA SER A 22 12.79 5.44 -4.53
C SER A 22 14.18 4.86 -4.22
N GLY A 23 15.24 5.28 -4.92
CA GLY A 23 16.61 4.80 -4.69
C GLY A 23 16.84 3.35 -5.14
N MET A 24 16.04 2.83 -6.07
CA MET A 24 16.13 1.43 -6.53
C MET A 24 16.93 1.23 -7.82
N CYS A 25 17.42 2.31 -8.44
CA CYS A 25 18.15 2.25 -9.70
C CYS A 25 19.60 2.74 -9.58
N HIS A 26 20.52 2.04 -10.23
CA HIS A 26 21.89 2.47 -10.48
C HIS A 26 21.97 3.23 -11.81
N GLU A 27 22.64 4.40 -11.85
CA GLU A 27 22.85 5.16 -13.09
C GLU A 27 24.14 4.69 -13.79
N VAL A 28 24.01 4.16 -15.01
CA VAL A 28 25.14 3.68 -15.82
C VAL A 28 25.80 4.83 -16.59
N GLY A 29 25.02 5.85 -16.95
CA GLY A 29 25.51 7.08 -17.58
C GLY A 29 24.51 7.67 -18.59
N SER A 30 24.96 8.58 -19.43
CA SER A 30 24.12 9.23 -20.46
C SER A 30 24.60 8.96 -21.88
N TYR A 31 23.65 8.90 -22.82
CA TYR A 31 23.91 8.78 -24.24
C TYR A 31 23.03 9.73 -25.03
N CYS A 32 23.43 10.02 -26.28
CA CYS A 32 22.63 10.86 -27.14
C CYS A 32 21.51 10.04 -27.81
N SER A 33 20.25 10.35 -27.49
CA SER A 33 19.09 9.68 -28.11
C SER A 33 18.77 10.27 -29.48
N SER A 34 18.92 11.59 -29.65
CA SER A 34 18.67 12.28 -30.91
C SER A 34 19.81 13.25 -31.25
N LYS A 35 20.30 13.16 -32.50
CA LYS A 35 21.36 14.00 -33.06
C LYS A 35 20.83 14.73 -34.30
N ILE A 36 21.13 16.01 -34.40
CA ILE A 36 20.84 16.83 -35.59
C ILE A 36 22.16 17.48 -36.03
N LEU A 37 22.56 17.27 -37.29
CA LEU A 37 23.81 17.79 -37.86
C LEU A 37 25.06 17.45 -37.00
N GLY A 38 25.10 16.27 -36.39
CA GLY A 38 26.20 15.82 -35.53
C GLY A 38 26.15 16.36 -34.09
N ILE A 39 25.26 17.31 -33.79
CA ILE A 39 25.07 17.89 -32.46
C ILE A 39 23.99 17.10 -31.70
N CYS A 40 24.26 16.77 -30.43
CA CYS A 40 23.31 16.08 -29.59
C CYS A 40 22.21 17.01 -29.09
N VAL A 41 20.97 16.78 -29.53
CA VAL A 41 19.82 17.62 -29.15
C VAL A 41 19.04 17.03 -27.96
N GLN A 42 19.11 15.72 -27.76
CA GLN A 42 18.47 15.03 -26.63
C GLN A 42 19.42 14.00 -26.01
N LYS A 43 19.60 14.09 -24.69
CA LYS A 43 20.39 13.15 -23.90
C LYS A 43 19.45 12.26 -23.09
N ALA A 44 19.59 10.95 -23.25
CA ALA A 44 18.93 9.94 -22.43
C ALA A 44 19.91 9.37 -21.40
N ARG A 45 19.40 8.82 -20.30
CA ARG A 45 20.20 8.18 -19.26
C ARG A 45 19.88 6.69 -19.18
N GLY A 46 20.92 5.87 -19.09
CA GLY A 46 20.78 4.44 -18.86
C GLY A 46 20.78 4.13 -17.38
N HIS A 47 19.80 3.33 -16.93
CA HIS A 47 19.68 2.89 -15.55
C HIS A 47 19.52 1.37 -15.46
N CYS A 48 20.05 0.78 -14.40
CA CYS A 48 19.69 -0.57 -13.96
C CYS A 48 18.84 -0.48 -12.70
N CYS A 49 17.56 -0.79 -12.83
CA CYS A 49 16.61 -0.77 -11.72
C CYS A 49 16.41 -2.19 -11.17
N PHE A 50 16.44 -2.31 -9.85
CA PHE A 50 16.22 -3.56 -9.14
C PHE A 50 14.93 -3.49 -8.33
N ASN A 51 14.38 -4.65 -7.95
CA ASN A 51 13.08 -4.72 -7.27
C ASN A 51 13.08 -4.06 -5.87
N THR A 52 14.26 -3.85 -5.28
CA THR A 52 14.41 -3.23 -3.96
C THR A 52 15.66 -2.35 -3.90
N LYS A 53 15.65 -1.38 -2.97
CA LYS A 53 16.81 -0.54 -2.64
C LYS A 53 18.01 -1.38 -2.19
N LEU A 54 17.77 -2.40 -1.36
CA LEU A 54 18.79 -3.37 -0.97
C LEU A 54 19.36 -4.13 -2.18
N GLY A 55 18.50 -4.53 -3.13
CA GLY A 55 18.92 -5.18 -4.36
C GLY A 55 19.88 -4.33 -5.19
N ARG A 56 19.63 -3.02 -5.30
CA ARG A 56 20.56 -2.07 -5.93
C ARG A 56 21.90 -2.03 -5.20
N ILE A 57 21.88 -1.86 -3.87
CA ILE A 57 23.10 -1.76 -3.05
C ILE A 57 23.96 -3.02 -3.17
N ILE A 58 23.34 -4.19 -3.05
CA ILE A 58 24.02 -5.49 -3.21
C ILE A 58 24.61 -5.64 -4.61
N GLN A 59 23.93 -5.15 -5.65
CA GLN A 59 24.45 -5.21 -7.01
C GLN A 59 25.63 -4.26 -7.22
N GLU A 60 25.55 -3.03 -6.71
CA GLU A 60 26.64 -2.04 -6.77
C GLU A 60 27.91 -2.50 -6.05
N GLN A 61 27.75 -3.07 -4.85
CA GLN A 61 28.87 -3.43 -4.01
C GLN A 61 29.33 -4.89 -4.18
N GLY A 62 28.45 -5.76 -4.68
CA GLY A 62 28.76 -7.16 -4.94
C GLY A 62 29.45 -7.38 -6.29
N ARG A 63 29.13 -6.62 -7.33
CA ARG A 63 29.72 -6.78 -8.68
C ARG A 63 31.25 -6.67 -8.69
N PRO A 64 31.89 -5.72 -7.98
CA PRO A 64 33.35 -5.64 -7.91
C PRO A 64 34.03 -6.86 -7.27
N GLN A 65 33.29 -7.67 -6.49
CA GLN A 65 33.83 -8.86 -5.83
C GLN A 65 33.89 -10.08 -6.78
N LEU A 66 33.17 -10.03 -7.89
CA LEU A 66 32.96 -11.18 -8.78
C LEU A 66 33.69 -11.00 -10.12
N LYS A 67 34.53 -11.98 -10.46
CA LYS A 67 35.30 -11.97 -11.73
C LYS A 67 34.42 -11.85 -12.97
N ALA A 68 33.21 -12.43 -12.95
CA ALA A 68 32.27 -12.39 -14.05
C ALA A 68 31.85 -10.95 -14.45
N PHE A 69 31.89 -10.00 -13.52
CA PHE A 69 31.49 -8.62 -13.75
C PHE A 69 32.66 -7.66 -13.94
N ASN A 70 33.91 -8.08 -13.66
CA ASN A 70 35.08 -7.21 -13.82
C ASN A 70 35.37 -6.82 -15.28
N ALA A 71 34.97 -7.65 -16.25
CA ALA A 71 35.19 -7.37 -17.68
C ALA A 71 34.08 -6.52 -18.32
N ILE A 72 32.83 -6.68 -17.88
CA ILE A 72 31.65 -6.05 -18.50
C ILE A 72 31.14 -4.86 -17.68
N GLY A 73 31.38 -4.87 -16.36
CA GLY A 73 30.90 -3.87 -15.41
C GLY A 73 29.38 -3.71 -15.50
N TRP A 74 28.96 -2.49 -15.84
CA TRP A 74 27.57 -2.11 -16.04
C TRP A 74 27.16 -1.99 -17.52
N GLY A 75 28.01 -2.39 -18.45
CA GLY A 75 27.78 -2.23 -19.88
C GLY A 75 27.90 -0.76 -20.32
N THR A 76 27.12 -0.38 -21.33
CA THR A 76 27.11 1.02 -21.84
C THR A 76 25.80 1.71 -21.47
N PRO A 77 25.74 3.05 -21.39
CA PRO A 77 24.50 3.76 -21.10
C PRO A 77 23.34 3.43 -22.06
N ARG A 78 23.65 3.06 -23.32
CA ARG A 78 22.65 2.68 -24.33
C ARG A 78 22.24 1.21 -24.25
N SER A 79 23.07 0.37 -23.65
CA SER A 79 22.84 -1.06 -23.47
C SER A 79 23.43 -1.50 -22.12
N PRO A 80 22.75 -1.19 -21.01
CA PRO A 80 23.25 -1.47 -19.68
C PRO A 80 23.14 -2.97 -19.34
N ALA A 81 24.14 -3.50 -18.63
CA ALA A 81 24.24 -4.90 -18.26
C ALA A 81 23.59 -5.17 -16.89
N CYS A 82 22.25 -5.15 -16.83
CA CYS A 82 21.47 -5.18 -15.58
C CYS A 82 21.18 -6.59 -15.02
N ARG A 83 21.88 -7.64 -15.47
CA ARG A 83 21.68 -9.02 -15.00
C ARG A 83 21.86 -9.14 -13.48
N GLY A 84 20.99 -9.88 -12.81
CA GLY A 84 21.18 -10.25 -11.40
C GLY A 84 22.36 -11.20 -11.19
N PHE A 85 22.67 -11.51 -9.93
CA PHE A 85 23.62 -12.58 -9.59
C PHE A 85 22.96 -13.96 -9.76
N THR A 86 23.73 -14.95 -10.19
CA THR A 86 23.34 -16.37 -10.03
C THR A 86 23.40 -16.78 -8.56
N ALA A 87 22.83 -17.94 -8.22
CA ALA A 87 22.86 -18.44 -6.85
C ALA A 87 24.31 -18.62 -6.33
N GLU A 88 25.18 -19.15 -7.19
CA GLU A 88 26.59 -19.41 -6.89
C GLU A 88 27.38 -18.11 -6.72
N GLU A 89 27.14 -17.13 -7.60
CA GLU A 89 27.76 -15.80 -7.50
C GLU A 89 27.31 -15.05 -6.25
N PHE A 90 26.04 -15.16 -5.88
CA PHE A 90 25.50 -14.52 -4.69
C PHE A 90 26.09 -15.11 -3.41
N GLN A 91 26.24 -16.44 -3.35
CA GLN A 91 26.86 -17.13 -2.21
C GLN A 91 28.35 -16.78 -2.05
N ALA A 92 29.03 -16.43 -3.15
CA ALA A 92 30.43 -16.03 -3.12
C ALA A 92 30.65 -14.58 -2.68
N LEU A 93 29.59 -13.79 -2.45
CA LEU A 93 29.71 -12.41 -2.01
C LEU A 93 30.09 -12.31 -0.53
N ASP A 94 31.02 -11.44 -0.22
CA ASP A 94 31.43 -11.10 1.14
C ASP A 94 30.63 -9.88 1.63
N PHE A 95 29.58 -10.13 2.42
CA PHE A 95 28.73 -9.11 3.02
C PHE A 95 29.43 -8.29 4.11
N SER A 96 30.54 -8.77 4.67
CA SER A 96 31.31 -8.00 5.67
C SER A 96 32.02 -6.79 5.05
N LYS A 97 32.25 -6.82 3.74
CA LYS A 97 32.88 -5.74 2.96
C LYS A 97 31.87 -4.81 2.29
N MET A 98 30.57 -5.01 2.53
CA MET A 98 29.51 -4.19 1.98
C MET A 98 28.94 -3.25 3.04
N ASP A 99 28.77 -1.98 2.66
CA ASP A 99 28.08 -0.97 3.45
C ASP A 99 26.59 -0.97 3.12
N LEU A 100 25.78 -1.51 4.04
CA LEU A 100 24.33 -1.56 3.94
C LEU A 100 23.64 -0.44 4.76
N SER A 101 24.38 0.55 5.25
CA SER A 101 23.86 1.64 6.09
C SER A 101 22.71 2.40 5.43
N GLU A 102 22.74 2.58 4.12
CA GLU A 102 21.68 3.23 3.34
C GLU A 102 20.33 2.49 3.41
N TYR A 103 20.36 1.17 3.57
CA TYR A 103 19.16 0.35 3.76
C TYR A 103 18.73 0.33 5.23
N TYR A 104 19.68 0.23 6.17
CA TYR A 104 19.36 0.28 7.60
C TYR A 104 18.74 1.61 8.02
N ALA A 105 19.24 2.74 7.49
CA ALA A 105 18.63 4.06 7.72
C ALA A 105 17.16 4.10 7.27
N ASP A 106 16.82 3.45 6.16
CA ASP A 106 15.43 3.35 5.70
C ASP A 106 14.58 2.46 6.62
N ILE A 107 15.13 1.38 7.16
CA ILE A 107 14.44 0.54 8.15
C ILE A 107 14.20 1.35 9.42
N GLU A 108 15.23 1.97 9.99
CA GLU A 108 15.11 2.75 11.23
C GLU A 108 14.08 3.88 11.11
N MET A 109 14.02 4.57 9.96
CA MET A 109 13.00 5.60 9.70
C MET A 109 11.58 5.03 9.63
N ARG A 110 11.38 3.81 9.10
CA ARG A 110 10.07 3.14 9.05
C ARG A 110 9.68 2.60 10.42
N THR A 111 10.60 1.90 11.07
CA THR A 111 10.42 1.29 12.39
C THR A 111 10.14 2.33 13.47
N SER A 112 10.81 3.49 13.45
CA SER A 112 10.56 4.56 14.43
C SER A 112 9.19 5.22 14.26
N GLY A 113 8.61 5.19 13.06
CA GLY A 113 7.26 5.69 12.80
C GLY A 113 6.17 4.76 13.34
N GLU A 114 6.40 3.45 13.32
CA GLU A 114 5.44 2.44 13.77
C GLU A 114 5.49 2.21 15.29
N ILE A 115 6.68 2.29 15.90
CA ILE A 115 6.85 2.05 17.35
C ILE A 115 6.25 3.17 18.21
N GLN A 116 6.31 4.44 17.78
CA GLN A 116 5.78 5.56 18.59
C GLN A 116 4.25 5.63 18.59
N VAL A 117 3.59 5.12 17.53
CA VAL A 117 2.13 5.06 17.45
C VAL A 117 1.59 3.89 18.29
N ASP A 118 2.21 2.71 18.18
CA ASP A 118 1.79 1.50 18.91
C ASP A 118 2.03 1.61 20.43
N MET A 119 3.19 2.13 20.85
CA MET A 119 3.54 2.18 22.28
C MET A 119 2.69 3.20 23.05
N LYS A 120 2.35 4.34 22.44
CA LYS A 120 1.52 5.37 23.08
C LYS A 120 0.07 4.89 23.24
N GLU A 121 -0.46 4.20 22.23
CA GLU A 121 -1.81 3.63 22.26
C GLU A 121 -1.95 2.54 23.31
N ARG A 122 -0.91 1.70 23.50
CA ARG A 122 -0.88 0.65 24.53
C ARG A 122 -0.71 1.18 25.95
N ILE A 123 0.06 2.25 26.14
CA ILE A 123 0.20 2.92 27.46
C ILE A 123 -1.11 3.64 27.83
N ASP A 124 -1.76 4.32 26.89
CA ASP A 124 -3.04 5.00 27.10
C ASP A 124 -4.21 4.00 27.27
N ALA A 125 -4.07 2.77 26.78
CA ALA A 125 -4.99 1.66 27.04
C ALA A 125 -4.78 1.04 28.43
N HIS A 126 -3.52 0.93 28.89
CA HIS A 126 -3.20 0.38 30.20
C HIS A 126 -3.55 1.34 31.36
N CYS A 127 -3.34 2.64 31.19
CA CYS A 127 -3.68 3.64 32.22
C CYS A 127 -5.19 3.88 32.40
N ARG A 128 -6.04 3.51 31.43
CA ARG A 128 -7.51 3.63 31.56
C ARG A 128 -8.16 2.52 32.40
N CYS A 129 -7.39 1.55 32.88
CA CYS A 129 -7.90 0.45 33.70
C CYS A 129 -7.75 0.69 35.22
N SER A 130 -7.20 1.83 35.66
CA SER A 130 -6.92 2.11 37.09
C SER A 130 -7.84 3.13 37.77
N ASP A 131 -8.71 3.85 37.06
CA ASP A 131 -9.65 4.79 37.71
C ASP A 131 -11.10 4.40 37.42
N THR A 132 -11.62 3.55 38.31
CA THR A 132 -13.05 3.42 38.56
C THR A 132 -13.57 4.71 39.18
N ASP A 133 -14.48 5.41 38.49
CA ASP A 133 -15.48 6.21 39.20
C ASP A 133 -16.87 6.05 38.56
N MET A 134 -17.57 5.06 39.08
CA MET A 134 -18.96 4.73 38.83
C MET A 134 -19.85 5.70 39.61
N ARG A 135 -20.30 6.81 38.97
CA ARG A 135 -21.42 7.65 39.48
C ARG A 135 -21.82 8.78 38.50
N LYS A 136 -22.38 8.48 37.31
CA LYS A 136 -23.12 9.51 36.51
C LYS A 136 -24.01 9.03 35.35
N ALA A 137 -24.54 7.81 35.40
CA ALA A 137 -25.47 7.32 34.36
C ALA A 137 -26.86 6.95 34.92
N MET A 138 -27.40 7.80 35.79
CA MET A 138 -28.81 7.73 36.20
C MET A 138 -29.40 9.15 36.25
N ALA A 139 -29.67 9.73 35.09
CA ALA A 139 -30.63 10.81 34.89
C ALA A 139 -30.85 11.00 33.38
N LEU A 140 -32.12 11.18 33.00
CA LEU A 140 -32.65 11.47 31.66
C LEU A 140 -33.01 10.27 30.77
N ALA A 141 -34.09 9.59 31.16
CA ALA A 141 -35.01 8.94 30.23
C ALA A 141 -36.46 9.18 30.66
N VAL A 142 -36.93 10.44 30.59
CA VAL A 142 -38.36 10.77 30.50
C VAL A 142 -38.50 12.07 29.70
N ALA A 143 -38.93 11.97 28.44
CA ALA A 143 -40.01 12.80 27.88
C ALA A 143 -40.15 12.61 26.36
N ALA A 144 -41.41 12.43 25.95
CA ALA A 144 -41.99 12.74 24.64
C ALA A 144 -42.07 11.63 23.56
N LEU A 145 -43.03 10.73 23.75
CA LEU A 145 -44.00 10.38 22.71
C LEU A 145 -45.06 11.50 22.62
N VAL A 146 -45.45 11.91 21.41
CA VAL A 146 -46.85 11.97 20.89
C VAL A 146 -46.92 12.77 19.58
N ALA A 147 -47.49 12.12 18.54
CA ALA A 147 -48.41 12.60 17.49
C ALA A 147 -48.03 12.22 16.03
N VAL A 148 -49.02 11.64 15.35
CA VAL A 148 -49.14 11.16 13.95
C VAL A 148 -50.45 11.80 13.40
N PRO A 149 -50.82 11.83 12.10
CA PRO A 149 -50.14 12.05 10.80
C PRO A 149 -50.79 13.21 9.97
N GLY A 150 -50.30 13.46 8.74
CA GLY A 150 -51.03 14.19 7.70
C GLY A 150 -50.51 13.88 6.28
N HIS A 151 -51.40 13.42 5.39
CA HIS A 151 -51.14 13.12 3.98
C HIS A 151 -51.06 14.40 3.11
N GLY A 152 -50.15 14.42 2.13
CA GLY A 152 -50.08 15.44 1.09
C GLY A 152 -49.37 14.92 -0.15
N ASN A 153 -50.11 14.82 -1.25
CA ASN A 153 -49.71 14.36 -2.58
C ASN A 153 -49.02 15.52 -3.35
N ALA A 154 -47.90 15.30 -4.04
CA ALA A 154 -47.41 16.27 -5.04
C ALA A 154 -46.41 15.66 -6.05
N GLN A 155 -46.67 15.96 -7.33
CA GLN A 155 -45.98 15.55 -8.55
C GLN A 155 -44.46 15.77 -8.61
N ALA A 156 -43.81 14.90 -9.40
CA ALA A 156 -42.44 15.04 -9.89
C ALA A 156 -42.31 16.19 -10.92
N PRO A 157 -41.22 16.99 -10.89
CA PRO A 157 -40.87 17.89 -11.97
C PRO A 157 -39.92 17.25 -12.99
N ASP A 158 -40.02 17.81 -14.18
CA ASP A 158 -39.65 17.31 -15.49
C ASP A 158 -38.13 17.41 -15.78
N ARG A 159 -37.59 16.41 -16.49
CA ARG A 159 -36.13 16.22 -16.74
C ARG A 159 -35.53 17.21 -17.75
N ALA A 160 -36.31 18.13 -18.30
CA ALA A 160 -35.88 19.03 -19.37
C ALA A 160 -35.14 20.31 -18.89
N GLN A 161 -35.26 20.71 -17.62
CA GLN A 161 -34.66 21.97 -17.13
C GLN A 161 -33.20 21.83 -16.64
N ALA A 162 -32.75 20.62 -16.30
CA ALA A 162 -31.41 20.39 -15.74
C ALA A 162 -30.24 20.48 -16.76
N GLN A 163 -30.53 20.44 -18.07
CA GLN A 163 -29.50 20.52 -19.11
C GLN A 163 -29.13 21.96 -19.50
N VAL A 164 -30.07 22.92 -19.37
CA VAL A 164 -29.84 24.33 -19.73
C VAL A 164 -28.93 25.03 -18.70
N GLU A 165 -29.08 24.70 -17.41
CA GLU A 165 -28.26 25.31 -16.34
C GLU A 165 -26.79 24.85 -16.37
N ARG A 166 -26.52 23.58 -16.72
CA ARG A 166 -25.14 23.06 -16.86
C ARG A 166 -24.38 23.74 -18.00
N GLY A 167 -25.07 24.10 -19.09
CA GLY A 167 -24.49 24.83 -20.21
C GLY A 167 -24.16 26.30 -19.90
N ALA A 168 -24.90 26.91 -18.97
CA ALA A 168 -24.62 28.27 -18.48
C ALA A 168 -23.47 28.28 -17.46
N ALA A 169 -23.40 27.27 -16.57
CA ALA A 169 -22.32 27.13 -15.60
C ALA A 169 -20.94 26.91 -16.28
N LYS A 170 -20.88 26.06 -17.31
CA LYS A 170 -19.64 25.82 -18.07
C LYS A 170 -19.11 27.08 -18.75
N ARG A 171 -20.00 27.92 -19.30
CA ARG A 171 -19.63 29.20 -19.93
C ARG A 171 -19.10 30.23 -18.92
N LYS A 172 -19.69 30.29 -17.72
CA LYS A 172 -19.18 31.16 -16.63
C LYS A 172 -17.78 30.74 -16.16
N ILE A 173 -17.54 29.44 -16.00
CA ILE A 173 -16.23 28.92 -15.57
C ILE A 173 -15.17 29.22 -16.65
N GLN A 174 -15.52 29.07 -17.92
CA GLN A 174 -14.60 29.32 -19.03
C GLN A 174 -14.25 30.82 -19.17
N ALA A 175 -15.25 31.71 -19.06
CA ALA A 175 -15.02 33.15 -19.05
C ALA A 175 -14.17 33.62 -17.87
N GLN A 176 -14.36 33.04 -16.68
CA GLN A 176 -13.52 33.33 -15.51
C GLN A 176 -12.08 32.84 -15.68
N GLY A 177 -11.87 31.73 -16.39
CA GLY A 177 -10.55 31.21 -16.75
C GLY A 177 -9.81 32.13 -17.71
N ASP A 178 -10.49 32.61 -18.74
CA ASP A 178 -9.91 33.53 -19.74
C ASP A 178 -9.51 34.87 -19.09
N ASP A 179 -10.36 35.42 -18.22
CA ASP A 179 -10.07 36.62 -17.44
C ASP A 179 -8.87 36.45 -16.49
N ALA A 180 -8.71 35.24 -15.91
CA ALA A 180 -7.57 34.94 -15.04
C ALA A 180 -6.27 34.87 -15.85
N MET A 181 -6.30 34.27 -17.04
CA MET A 181 -5.14 34.20 -17.93
C MET A 181 -4.73 35.57 -18.45
N GLU A 182 -5.69 36.45 -18.72
CA GLU A 182 -5.41 37.81 -19.17
C GLU A 182 -4.78 38.68 -18.07
N ARG A 183 -5.19 38.51 -16.81
CA ARG A 183 -4.53 39.15 -15.66
C ARG A 183 -3.08 38.71 -15.51
N VAL A 184 -2.78 37.42 -15.69
CA VAL A 184 -1.41 36.89 -15.63
C VAL A 184 -0.57 37.42 -16.79
N ARG A 185 -1.13 37.47 -18.00
CA ARG A 185 -0.45 38.02 -19.17
C ARG A 185 -0.04 39.48 -18.94
N ARG A 186 -0.95 40.32 -18.45
CA ARG A 186 -0.64 41.74 -18.13
C ARG A 186 0.42 41.88 -17.03
N ALA A 187 0.42 41.01 -16.03
CA ALA A 187 1.43 41.02 -14.97
C ALA A 187 2.83 40.63 -15.50
N ILE A 188 2.92 39.72 -16.47
CA ILE A 188 4.18 39.34 -17.12
C ILE A 188 4.67 40.46 -18.04
N GLU A 189 3.78 41.06 -18.82
CA GLU A 189 4.12 42.19 -19.70
C GLU A 189 4.58 43.42 -18.90
N ALA A 190 3.94 43.71 -17.75
CA ALA A 190 4.37 44.77 -16.83
C ALA A 190 5.72 44.49 -16.13
N ARG A 191 6.15 43.22 -16.07
CA ARG A 191 7.39 42.81 -15.41
C ARG A 191 8.55 42.59 -16.39
N LYS A 192 8.31 42.81 -17.69
CA LYS A 192 9.36 42.77 -18.72
C LYS A 192 10.16 44.09 -18.60
N PRO A 193 11.42 44.07 -18.12
CA PRO A 193 12.21 45.28 -18.09
C PRO A 193 12.35 45.82 -19.51
N GLY A 194 12.21 47.13 -19.69
CA GLY A 194 12.39 47.79 -20.98
C GLY A 194 13.74 47.43 -21.60
N ALA A 195 13.81 47.39 -22.92
CA ALA A 195 14.99 46.98 -23.70
C ALA A 195 16.26 47.82 -23.44
N ASP A 196 16.17 48.87 -22.62
CA ASP A 196 17.24 49.81 -22.28
C ASP A 196 17.75 49.70 -20.82
N ALA A 197 17.37 48.67 -20.06
CA ALA A 197 17.95 48.45 -18.74
C ALA A 197 19.43 48.00 -18.86
N PRO A 198 20.42 48.72 -18.29
CA PRO A 198 21.82 48.33 -18.39
C PRO A 198 22.02 46.94 -17.77
N MET A 199 22.55 45.99 -18.55
CA MET A 199 22.92 44.69 -17.99
C MET A 199 23.97 44.91 -16.89
N PRO A 200 23.84 44.26 -15.71
CA PRO A 200 24.87 44.32 -14.68
C PRO A 200 26.18 43.77 -15.27
N ALA A 201 27.16 44.65 -15.49
CA ALA A 201 28.48 44.25 -15.93
C ALA A 201 29.14 43.48 -14.79
N LEU A 202 29.39 42.18 -14.99
CA LEU A 202 30.14 41.38 -14.03
C LEU A 202 31.59 41.91 -13.99
N PRO A 203 32.18 42.08 -12.79
CA PRO A 203 33.56 42.50 -12.66
C PRO A 203 34.51 41.49 -13.31
N ALA A 204 35.64 41.97 -13.83
CA ALA A 204 36.65 41.14 -14.46
C ALA A 204 37.16 40.06 -13.49
N ASN A 205 37.50 38.89 -14.05
CA ASN A 205 37.93 37.72 -13.27
C ASN A 205 39.21 38.06 -12.50
N PRO A 206 39.27 37.89 -11.17
CA PRO A 206 40.45 38.24 -10.38
C PRO A 206 41.67 37.39 -10.77
N ASP A 207 42.86 37.95 -10.59
CA ASP A 207 44.13 37.29 -10.86
C ASP A 207 44.38 36.11 -9.89
N ALA A 208 45.23 35.17 -10.31
CA ALA A 208 45.41 33.89 -9.62
C ALA A 208 45.89 34.03 -8.15
N VAL A 209 46.60 35.11 -7.81
CA VAL A 209 47.06 35.39 -6.45
C VAL A 209 45.89 35.85 -5.58
N THR A 210 45.05 36.74 -6.10
CA THR A 210 43.83 37.20 -5.42
C THR A 210 42.83 36.07 -5.27
N SER A 211 42.67 35.21 -6.28
CA SER A 211 41.85 33.99 -6.15
C SER A 211 42.37 33.08 -5.04
N ARG A 212 43.68 32.80 -4.98
CA ARG A 212 44.27 31.98 -3.91
C ARG A 212 44.03 32.56 -2.52
N ARG A 213 44.25 33.86 -2.33
CA ARG A 213 43.98 34.53 -1.04
C ARG A 213 42.50 34.47 -0.65
N ALA A 214 41.59 34.62 -1.62
CA ALA A 214 40.16 34.49 -1.38
C ALA A 214 39.77 33.04 -0.98
N PHE A 215 40.35 32.04 -1.62
CA PHE A 215 40.12 30.62 -1.28
C PHE A 215 40.70 30.24 0.09
N ASP A 216 41.87 30.77 0.46
CA ASP A 216 42.45 30.53 1.79
C ASP A 216 41.65 31.25 2.88
N ALA A 217 41.12 32.45 2.62
CA ALA A 217 40.21 33.15 3.52
C ALA A 217 38.88 32.40 3.73
N LEU A 218 38.36 31.74 2.68
CA LEU A 218 37.18 30.87 2.78
C LEU A 218 37.44 29.60 3.59
N ARG A 219 38.66 29.05 3.54
CA ARG A 219 39.07 27.89 4.37
C ARG A 219 39.18 28.24 5.85
N THR A 220 39.52 29.48 6.17
CA THR A 220 39.60 29.97 7.56
C THR A 220 38.27 30.42 8.15
N ARG A 221 37.12 30.15 7.50
CA ARG A 221 35.78 30.53 8.01
C ARG A 221 35.58 30.04 9.45
N GLY A 222 35.63 30.98 10.39
CA GLY A 222 35.29 30.75 11.79
C GLY A 222 33.81 30.40 11.91
N LYS A 223 33.50 29.48 12.84
CA LYS A 223 32.13 29.12 13.22
C LYS A 223 31.37 30.41 13.53
N THR A 224 30.34 30.70 12.73
CA THR A 224 29.52 31.88 12.93
C THR A 224 28.24 31.40 13.61
N PRO A 225 28.14 31.46 14.95
CA PRO A 225 27.08 30.79 15.70
C PRO A 225 25.67 31.25 15.30
N ASP A 226 25.52 32.50 14.87
CA ASP A 226 24.27 33.05 14.35
C ASP A 226 23.80 32.39 13.05
N ILE A 227 24.71 32.10 12.11
CA ILE A 227 24.36 31.44 10.85
C ILE A 227 24.03 29.96 11.11
N ASP A 228 24.80 29.29 11.97
CA ASP A 228 24.55 27.91 12.34
C ASP A 228 23.21 27.74 13.06
N GLN A 229 22.85 28.69 13.93
CA GLN A 229 21.56 28.70 14.61
C GLN A 229 20.40 28.91 13.64
N ARG A 230 20.51 29.86 12.70
CA ARG A 230 19.51 30.07 11.64
C ARG A 230 19.38 28.87 10.70
N ALA A 231 20.49 28.19 10.39
CA ALA A 231 20.46 26.98 9.57
C ALA A 231 19.73 25.83 10.29
N ARG A 232 19.94 25.66 11.60
CA ARG A 232 19.26 24.64 12.40
C ARG A 232 17.76 24.91 12.49
N THR A 233 17.35 26.15 12.77
CA THR A 233 15.92 26.50 12.86
C THR A 233 15.22 26.34 11.52
N ALA A 234 15.87 26.72 10.41
CA ALA A 234 15.33 26.51 9.07
C ALA A 234 15.17 25.03 8.72
N LEU A 235 16.12 24.17 9.12
CA LEU A 235 16.02 22.72 8.92
C LEU A 235 14.90 22.09 9.75
N GLU A 236 14.73 22.50 11.00
CA GLU A 236 13.63 22.03 11.85
C GLU A 236 12.27 22.45 11.30
N GLN A 237 12.16 23.68 10.81
CA GLN A 237 10.94 24.17 10.18
C GLN A 237 10.63 23.39 8.90
N GLY A 238 11.61 23.20 8.02
CA GLY A 238 11.43 22.40 6.80
C GLY A 238 11.02 20.95 7.07
N ARG A 239 11.54 20.33 8.14
CA ARG A 239 11.10 18.99 8.56
C ARG A 239 9.63 18.96 8.99
N ARG A 240 9.16 19.97 9.71
CA ARG A 240 7.75 20.08 10.11
C ARG A 240 6.84 20.29 8.90
N ASP A 241 7.26 21.11 7.96
CA ASP A 241 6.49 21.39 6.75
C ASP A 241 6.35 20.13 5.89
N VAL A 242 7.43 19.36 5.70
CA VAL A 242 7.39 18.08 4.98
C VAL A 242 6.50 17.04 5.68
N ALA A 243 6.51 16.99 7.02
CA ALA A 243 5.62 16.11 7.78
C ALA A 243 4.14 16.50 7.56
N ASN A 244 3.83 17.79 7.63
CA ASN A 244 2.49 18.30 7.38
C ASN A 244 2.01 18.02 5.94
N ASP A 245 2.89 18.18 4.96
CA ASP A 245 2.60 17.90 3.55
C ASP A 245 2.37 16.41 3.31
N ARG A 246 3.17 15.54 3.94
CA ARG A 246 2.98 14.09 3.90
C ARG A 246 1.62 13.71 4.46
N ASP A 247 1.25 14.24 5.62
CA ASP A 247 -0.04 13.93 6.26
C ASP A 247 -1.22 14.46 5.44
N ALA A 248 -1.07 15.63 4.80
CA ALA A 248 -2.05 16.16 3.86
C ALA A 248 -2.17 15.29 2.59
N MET A 249 -1.05 14.76 2.08
CA MET A 249 -1.04 13.86 0.93
C MET A 249 -1.72 12.54 1.25
N VAL A 250 -1.44 11.94 2.42
CA VAL A 250 -2.10 10.71 2.88
C VAL A 250 -3.61 10.90 2.99
N ARG A 251 -4.07 12.02 3.56
CA ARG A 251 -5.52 12.34 3.62
C ARG A 251 -6.17 12.42 2.24
N ARG A 252 -5.54 13.13 1.30
CA ARG A 252 -6.03 13.24 -0.09
C ARG A 252 -6.03 11.89 -0.80
N LEU A 253 -5.00 11.08 -0.55
CA LEU A 253 -4.87 9.73 -1.09
C LEU A 253 -6.02 8.84 -0.59
N ASN A 254 -6.29 8.85 0.71
CA ASN A 254 -7.39 8.09 1.32
C ASN A 254 -8.76 8.54 0.81
N GLN A 255 -8.97 9.85 0.64
CA GLN A 255 -10.18 10.40 0.02
C GLN A 255 -10.36 9.94 -1.43
N ALA A 256 -9.28 9.94 -2.22
CA ALA A 256 -9.31 9.50 -3.61
C ALA A 256 -9.57 7.99 -3.76
N PHE A 257 -9.09 7.18 -2.81
CA PHE A 257 -9.30 5.74 -2.80
C PHE A 257 -10.55 5.28 -2.04
N GLY A 258 -11.33 6.20 -1.44
CA GLY A 258 -12.54 5.86 -0.70
C GLY A 258 -12.29 5.06 0.58
N ILE A 259 -11.08 5.18 1.16
CA ILE A 259 -10.64 4.49 2.38
C ILE A 259 -10.77 5.44 3.59
N GLU A 260 -11.76 6.32 3.61
CA GLU A 260 -12.16 6.96 4.87
C GLU A 260 -12.94 5.92 5.66
N ALA A 261 -12.27 5.28 6.61
CA ALA A 261 -12.92 4.41 7.58
C ALA A 261 -14.04 5.21 8.28
N PRO A 262 -15.30 4.74 8.26
CA PRO A 262 -16.32 5.35 9.10
C PRO A 262 -15.92 5.10 10.55
N GLU A 263 -15.80 6.20 11.29
CA GLU A 263 -15.79 6.31 12.75
C GLU A 263 -15.23 5.10 13.51
N THR A 264 -14.08 5.27 14.14
CA THR A 264 -13.49 4.34 15.12
C THR A 264 -14.48 3.94 16.25
N ALA A 265 -15.61 4.64 16.40
CA ALA A 265 -16.73 4.27 17.26
C ALA A 265 -17.54 3.03 16.77
N ALA A 266 -17.60 2.77 15.46
CA ALA A 266 -18.24 1.58 14.90
C ALA A 266 -17.35 0.32 15.04
N LEU A 267 -16.03 0.50 14.92
CA LEU A 267 -15.05 -0.57 15.15
C LEU A 267 -14.95 -0.98 16.62
N ALA A 268 -15.14 -0.02 17.56
CA ALA A 268 -15.21 -0.32 18.99
C ALA A 268 -16.46 -1.15 19.38
N ARG A 269 -17.56 -1.06 18.62
CA ARG A 269 -18.76 -1.90 18.82
C ARG A 269 -18.65 -3.31 18.23
N ALA A 270 -17.64 -3.57 17.40
CA ALA A 270 -17.36 -4.89 16.83
C ALA A 270 -16.27 -5.67 17.59
N ALA A 271 -15.59 -5.04 18.56
CA ALA A 271 -14.70 -5.71 19.49
C ALA A 271 -15.54 -6.52 20.50
N LEU A 272 -16.06 -7.65 20.02
CA LEU A 272 -16.42 -8.76 20.89
C LEU A 272 -15.20 -9.09 21.77
N PRO A 273 -15.40 -9.48 23.04
CA PRO A 273 -14.30 -9.85 23.91
C PRO A 273 -13.39 -10.85 23.19
N ALA A 274 -12.07 -10.62 23.31
CA ALA A 274 -11.05 -11.49 22.76
C ALA A 274 -11.41 -12.94 23.11
N THR A 275 -11.81 -13.69 22.08
CA THR A 275 -12.18 -15.09 22.23
C THR A 275 -10.88 -15.85 22.56
N PRO A 276 -10.88 -16.80 23.52
CA PRO A 276 -9.75 -17.72 23.69
C PRO A 276 -9.36 -18.34 22.33
N PRO A 277 -8.10 -18.81 22.12
CA PRO A 277 -7.54 -19.15 20.81
C PRO A 277 -8.57 -19.93 19.98
N GLY A 278 -9.25 -19.21 19.09
CA GLY A 278 -10.49 -19.68 18.52
C GLY A 278 -10.15 -20.69 17.46
N CYS A 279 -10.59 -21.93 17.64
CA CYS A 279 -10.47 -22.94 16.60
C CYS A 279 -11.19 -22.45 15.34
N VAL A 280 -10.42 -22.19 14.29
CA VAL A 280 -10.92 -21.70 13.00
C VAL A 280 -11.34 -22.91 12.16
N PRO A 281 -12.59 -22.96 11.65
CA PRO A 281 -13.00 -23.99 10.72
C PRO A 281 -12.33 -23.76 9.36
N VAL A 282 -11.50 -24.71 8.95
CA VAL A 282 -10.83 -24.72 7.64
C VAL A 282 -11.47 -25.77 6.75
N LEU A 283 -12.14 -25.31 5.70
CA LEU A 283 -12.70 -26.18 4.68
C LEU A 283 -11.72 -26.32 3.51
N PHE A 284 -11.20 -27.52 3.34
CA PHE A 284 -10.36 -27.87 2.21
C PHE A 284 -11.22 -28.14 0.98
N VAL A 285 -10.97 -27.40 -0.10
CA VAL A 285 -11.75 -27.44 -1.34
C VAL A 285 -10.85 -27.61 -2.56
N SER A 286 -11.46 -27.84 -3.72
CA SER A 286 -10.78 -27.90 -5.02
C SER A 286 -11.54 -27.09 -6.07
N SER A 287 -10.80 -26.53 -7.03
CA SER A 287 -11.37 -25.90 -8.23
C SER A 287 -12.20 -26.83 -9.11
N SER A 288 -12.11 -28.15 -8.92
CA SER A 288 -12.94 -29.15 -9.60
C SER A 288 -14.33 -29.32 -8.98
N MET A 289 -14.59 -28.71 -7.82
CA MET A 289 -15.91 -28.75 -7.20
C MET A 289 -16.88 -27.78 -7.90
N PRO A 290 -18.18 -28.11 -8.00
CA PRO A 290 -19.15 -27.22 -8.61
C PRO A 290 -19.21 -25.84 -7.91
N ILE A 291 -19.25 -24.76 -8.70
CA ILE A 291 -19.31 -23.38 -8.18
C ILE A 291 -20.49 -23.17 -7.24
N ALA A 292 -21.66 -23.76 -7.54
CA ALA A 292 -22.83 -23.69 -6.66
C ALA A 292 -22.54 -24.27 -5.26
N THR A 293 -21.86 -25.42 -5.20
CA THR A 293 -21.45 -26.06 -3.94
C THR A 293 -20.46 -25.19 -3.17
N LEU A 294 -19.45 -24.63 -3.85
CA LEU A 294 -18.46 -23.74 -3.22
C LEU A 294 -19.11 -22.46 -2.68
N ARG A 295 -20.09 -21.89 -3.38
CA ARG A 295 -20.87 -20.73 -2.91
C ARG A 295 -21.70 -21.06 -1.67
N THR A 296 -22.31 -22.24 -1.61
CA THR A 296 -23.04 -22.69 -0.41
C THR A 296 -22.11 -22.83 0.78
N TYR A 297 -20.93 -23.43 0.59
CA TYR A 297 -19.92 -23.50 1.65
C TYR A 297 -19.43 -22.12 2.08
N ALA A 298 -19.20 -21.20 1.13
CA ALA A 298 -18.83 -19.82 1.45
C ALA A 298 -19.88 -19.13 2.33
N ALA A 299 -21.17 -19.28 2.01
CA ALA A 299 -22.25 -18.71 2.82
C ALA A 299 -22.30 -19.30 4.24
N GLN A 300 -21.98 -20.59 4.41
CA GLN A 300 -21.93 -21.23 5.73
C GLN A 300 -20.66 -20.83 6.51
N LEU A 301 -19.51 -20.73 5.84
CA LEU A 301 -18.25 -20.32 6.46
C LEU A 301 -18.26 -18.87 6.91
N GLU A 302 -18.97 -17.99 6.21
CA GLU A 302 -19.17 -16.59 6.62
C GLU A 302 -19.81 -16.51 8.01
N LYS A 303 -20.85 -17.32 8.25
CA LYS A 303 -21.48 -17.44 9.58
C LYS A 303 -20.51 -18.04 10.60
N ALA A 304 -19.85 -19.13 10.24
CA ALA A 304 -18.93 -19.86 11.11
C ALA A 304 -17.57 -19.15 11.35
N ARG A 305 -17.31 -18.01 10.68
CA ARG A 305 -16.00 -17.33 10.64
C ARG A 305 -14.86 -18.28 10.24
N GLY A 306 -15.10 -19.08 9.22
CA GLY A 306 -14.12 -20.04 8.69
C GLY A 306 -13.40 -19.56 7.43
N VAL A 307 -12.47 -20.37 6.96
CA VAL A 307 -11.69 -20.13 5.74
C VAL A 307 -11.80 -21.28 4.76
N MET A 308 -11.66 -20.99 3.48
CA MET A 308 -11.53 -22.01 2.43
C MET A 308 -10.07 -22.14 2.01
N ALA A 309 -9.56 -23.37 1.98
CA ALA A 309 -8.19 -23.66 1.56
C ALA A 309 -8.16 -24.44 0.24
N LEU A 310 -7.38 -23.95 -0.71
CA LEU A 310 -7.03 -24.64 -1.96
C LEU A 310 -5.60 -25.19 -1.87
N ARG A 311 -5.38 -26.40 -2.39
CA ARG A 311 -4.04 -27.02 -2.41
C ARG A 311 -3.06 -26.27 -3.30
N GLY A 312 -3.56 -25.61 -4.35
CA GLY A 312 -2.74 -24.90 -5.32
C GLY A 312 -3.58 -23.91 -6.12
N MET A 313 -2.90 -23.05 -6.90
CA MET A 313 -3.59 -22.08 -7.74
C MET A 313 -4.31 -22.79 -8.90
N PRO A 314 -5.61 -22.53 -9.11
CA PRO A 314 -6.32 -22.97 -10.31
C PRO A 314 -5.61 -22.46 -11.57
N GLY A 315 -5.25 -23.37 -12.48
CA GLY A 315 -4.50 -23.01 -13.70
C GLY A 315 -2.98 -22.88 -13.55
N GLY A 316 -2.43 -23.16 -12.36
CA GLY A 316 -0.98 -23.21 -12.08
C GLY A 316 -0.38 -21.90 -11.56
N LEU A 317 0.90 -21.94 -11.16
CA LEU A 317 1.61 -20.82 -10.51
C LEU A 317 1.84 -19.60 -11.41
N SER A 318 1.75 -19.76 -12.73
CA SER A 318 2.00 -18.68 -13.70
C SER A 318 0.77 -17.80 -13.97
N LYS A 319 -0.41 -18.15 -13.44
CA LYS A 319 -1.67 -17.47 -13.75
C LYS A 319 -2.48 -17.23 -12.48
N ILE A 320 -2.48 -15.98 -12.00
CA ILE A 320 -3.31 -15.56 -10.87
C ILE A 320 -4.76 -15.27 -11.31
N ALA A 321 -4.98 -14.94 -12.59
CA ALA A 321 -6.30 -14.58 -13.12
C ALA A 321 -7.39 -15.66 -12.91
N PRO A 322 -7.13 -16.98 -13.10
CA PRO A 322 -8.14 -18.00 -12.83
C PRO A 322 -8.48 -18.12 -11.33
N LEU A 323 -7.52 -17.89 -10.43
CA LEU A 323 -7.79 -17.83 -8.99
C LEU A 323 -8.67 -16.63 -8.64
N ALA A 324 -8.37 -15.45 -9.19
CA ALA A 324 -9.17 -14.24 -8.99
C ALA A 324 -10.60 -14.43 -9.52
N LYS A 325 -10.76 -15.04 -10.69
CA LYS A 325 -12.06 -15.38 -11.26
C LYS A 325 -12.84 -16.37 -10.39
N LEU A 326 -12.18 -17.43 -9.93
CA LEU A 326 -12.80 -18.42 -9.05
C LEU A 326 -13.23 -17.79 -7.71
N SER A 327 -12.34 -17.00 -7.10
CA SER A 327 -12.61 -16.26 -5.87
C SER A 327 -13.84 -15.34 -6.02
N ALA A 328 -13.90 -14.57 -7.10
CA ALA A 328 -15.05 -13.73 -7.41
C ALA A 328 -16.35 -14.53 -7.57
N GLN A 329 -16.32 -15.65 -8.30
CA GLN A 329 -17.50 -16.50 -8.50
C GLN A 329 -18.02 -17.12 -7.20
N ILE A 330 -17.13 -17.44 -6.25
CA ILE A 330 -17.48 -18.06 -4.97
C ILE A 330 -17.96 -17.01 -3.96
N LEU A 331 -17.21 -15.92 -3.82
CA LEU A 331 -17.35 -14.98 -2.70
C LEU A 331 -18.31 -13.82 -3.00
N ARG A 332 -18.70 -13.55 -4.25
CA ARG A 332 -19.71 -12.52 -4.54
C ARG A 332 -21.05 -12.89 -3.90
N LEU A 333 -21.65 -11.94 -3.17
CA LEU A 333 -22.98 -12.08 -2.59
C LEU A 333 -24.02 -12.35 -3.68
N ASP A 334 -24.08 -11.47 -4.69
CA ASP A 334 -24.96 -11.61 -5.86
C ASP A 334 -24.21 -12.27 -7.04
N PRO A 335 -24.67 -13.44 -7.53
CA PRO A 335 -24.06 -14.11 -8.68
C PRO A 335 -24.23 -13.36 -10.02
N GLY A 336 -25.20 -12.45 -10.13
CA GLY A 336 -25.41 -11.61 -11.31
C GLY A 336 -24.59 -10.33 -11.33
N CYS A 337 -23.88 -10.02 -10.24
CA CYS A 337 -23.04 -8.82 -10.17
C CYS A 337 -21.68 -9.07 -10.82
N ASP A 338 -21.33 -8.24 -11.80
CA ASP A 338 -20.03 -8.23 -12.47
C ASP A 338 -19.33 -6.88 -12.31
N GLY A 339 -18.08 -6.91 -11.83
CA GLY A 339 -17.24 -5.74 -11.65
C GLY A 339 -16.52 -5.70 -10.30
N PRO A 340 -15.69 -4.66 -10.07
CA PRO A 340 -14.93 -4.49 -8.82
C PRO A 340 -15.77 -3.95 -7.65
N ALA A 341 -16.96 -3.39 -7.92
CA ALA A 341 -17.84 -2.81 -6.90
C ALA A 341 -18.81 -3.83 -6.27
N CYS A 342 -18.72 -5.10 -6.64
CA CYS A 342 -19.62 -6.13 -6.12
C CYS A 342 -19.31 -6.43 -4.66
N ALA A 343 -20.35 -6.51 -3.83
CA ALA A 343 -20.21 -6.90 -2.44
C ALA A 343 -19.72 -8.36 -2.35
N MET A 344 -18.71 -8.57 -1.50
CA MET A 344 -18.06 -9.85 -1.27
C MET A 344 -18.41 -10.36 0.12
N ARG A 345 -18.52 -11.68 0.27
CA ARG A 345 -18.66 -12.36 1.55
C ARG A 345 -17.39 -12.21 2.37
N ASP A 346 -17.55 -12.14 3.68
CA ASP A 346 -16.43 -12.12 4.63
C ASP A 346 -15.87 -13.53 4.86
N VAL A 347 -15.30 -14.12 3.80
CA VAL A 347 -14.62 -15.42 3.84
C VAL A 347 -13.33 -15.35 3.04
N GLN A 348 -12.23 -15.76 3.66
CA GLN A 348 -10.94 -15.78 2.99
C GLN A 348 -10.74 -17.10 2.22
N LEU A 349 -10.27 -16.97 0.98
CA LEU A 349 -9.85 -18.09 0.14
C LEU A 349 -8.31 -18.13 0.11
N ILE A 350 -7.72 -19.05 0.85
CA ILE A 350 -6.27 -19.23 0.94
C ILE A 350 -5.78 -20.31 -0.02
N VAL A 351 -4.55 -20.17 -0.52
CA VAL A 351 -3.85 -21.21 -1.30
C VAL A 351 -2.67 -21.69 -0.48
N ASP A 352 -2.84 -22.78 0.25
CA ASP A 352 -1.86 -23.26 1.22
C ASP A 352 -1.66 -24.78 1.09
N PRO A 353 -0.65 -25.24 0.31
CA PRO A 353 -0.32 -26.66 0.22
C PRO A 353 0.26 -27.23 1.52
N ILE A 354 0.79 -26.39 2.42
CA ILE A 354 1.40 -26.83 3.68
C ILE A 354 0.31 -27.30 4.64
N VAL A 355 -0.80 -26.55 4.77
CA VAL A 355 -1.94 -26.94 5.61
C VAL A 355 -2.57 -28.25 5.10
N PHE A 356 -2.65 -28.47 3.78
CA PHE A 356 -3.07 -29.78 3.25
C PHE A 356 -2.15 -30.93 3.67
N ARG A 357 -0.82 -30.71 3.66
CA ARG A 357 0.16 -31.74 4.06
C ARG A 357 0.15 -31.99 5.56
N GLN A 358 0.06 -30.94 6.37
CA GLN A 358 0.05 -31.04 7.83
C GLN A 358 -1.15 -31.84 8.35
N HIS A 359 -2.32 -31.68 7.71
CA HIS A 359 -3.56 -32.37 8.09
C HIS A 359 -3.83 -33.63 7.26
N GLY A 360 -2.90 -34.08 6.41
CA GLY A 360 -3.03 -35.33 5.65
C GLY A 360 -4.19 -35.34 4.64
N VAL A 361 -4.62 -34.17 4.14
CA VAL A 361 -5.80 -34.04 3.30
C VAL A 361 -5.48 -34.46 1.87
N ALA A 362 -5.84 -35.68 1.51
CA ALA A 362 -5.71 -36.21 0.14
C ALA A 362 -6.96 -35.95 -0.72
N ARG A 363 -8.15 -35.96 -0.11
CA ARG A 363 -9.47 -35.83 -0.75
C ARG A 363 -10.22 -34.63 -0.20
N VAL A 364 -11.06 -34.01 -1.03
CA VAL A 364 -11.89 -32.85 -0.69
C VAL A 364 -13.34 -33.09 -1.15
N PRO A 365 -14.36 -32.47 -0.54
CA PRO A 365 -14.26 -31.55 0.60
C PRO A 365 -13.84 -32.25 1.90
N ALA A 366 -13.11 -31.51 2.73
CA ALA A 366 -12.71 -31.95 4.07
C ALA A 366 -12.75 -30.79 5.05
N LEU A 367 -13.16 -31.04 6.30
CA LEU A 367 -13.20 -30.05 7.37
C LEU A 367 -12.20 -30.40 8.47
N ALA A 368 -11.43 -29.39 8.90
CA ALA A 368 -10.59 -29.43 10.07
C ALA A 368 -10.81 -28.18 10.93
N MET A 369 -10.67 -28.33 12.25
CA MET A 369 -10.60 -27.21 13.19
C MET A 369 -9.14 -26.93 13.50
N ILE A 370 -8.65 -25.72 13.20
CA ILE A 370 -7.26 -25.31 13.42
C ILE A 370 -7.22 -24.28 14.55
N PRO A 371 -6.46 -24.53 15.64
CA PRO A 371 -6.43 -23.64 16.81
C PRO A 371 -5.69 -22.31 16.57
N SER A 372 -4.91 -22.21 15.49
CA SER A 372 -4.22 -21.00 15.05
C SER A 372 -4.90 -20.38 13.83
N ASN A 373 -4.67 -19.08 13.60
CA ASN A 373 -5.21 -18.41 12.42
C ASN A 373 -4.44 -18.84 11.15
N PRO A 374 -5.07 -19.59 10.23
CA PRO A 374 -4.40 -20.09 9.02
C PRO A 374 -4.16 -19.00 7.97
N THR A 375 -4.69 -17.79 8.16
CA THR A 375 -4.51 -16.67 7.24
C THR A 375 -3.21 -15.90 7.49
N LEU A 376 -2.50 -16.19 8.59
CA LEU A 376 -1.25 -15.52 8.91
C LEU A 376 -0.11 -15.97 7.96
N PRO A 377 0.80 -15.04 7.58
CA PRO A 377 2.03 -15.37 6.88
C PRO A 377 2.82 -16.44 7.63
N TYR A 378 3.52 -17.32 6.90
CA TYR A 378 4.27 -18.42 7.53
C TYR A 378 5.27 -17.96 8.59
N CYS A 379 5.90 -16.79 8.42
CA CYS A 379 6.86 -16.22 9.35
C CYS A 379 6.25 -15.83 10.71
N GLU A 380 4.94 -15.66 10.77
CA GLU A 380 4.18 -15.28 11.97
C GLU A 380 3.40 -16.46 12.55
N ARG A 381 3.49 -17.65 11.92
CA ARG A 381 2.91 -18.87 12.47
C ARG A 381 3.90 -19.52 13.41
N GLU A 382 3.43 -19.93 14.58
CA GLU A 382 4.22 -20.78 15.48
C GLU A 382 4.51 -22.11 14.76
N ASP A 383 5.80 -22.49 14.73
CA ASP A 383 6.36 -23.62 13.97
C ASP A 383 5.72 -24.99 14.32
N GLU A 384 4.98 -25.07 15.43
CA GLU A 384 4.19 -26.22 15.88
C GLU A 384 2.70 -25.90 16.01
N SER A 385 2.10 -25.28 14.99
CA SER A 385 0.63 -25.14 14.94
C SER A 385 -0.03 -26.53 15.15
N PRO A 386 -0.80 -26.72 16.23
CA PRO A 386 -1.36 -28.03 16.55
C PRO A 386 -2.23 -28.52 15.39
N ARG A 387 -2.03 -29.78 15.01
CA ARG A 387 -2.90 -30.42 14.01
C ARG A 387 -4.31 -30.49 14.57
N SER A 388 -5.28 -30.46 13.67
CA SER A 388 -6.66 -30.70 14.04
C SER A 388 -6.76 -32.09 14.66
N ALA A 389 -7.45 -32.20 15.80
CA ALA A 389 -7.65 -33.47 16.48
C ALA A 389 -8.38 -34.49 15.59
N HIS A 390 -9.26 -34.00 14.72
CA HIS A 390 -10.04 -34.80 13.79
C HIS A 390 -10.03 -34.19 12.39
N LEU A 391 -10.40 -35.01 11.40
CA LEU A 391 -10.61 -34.61 10.02
C LEU A 391 -11.92 -35.25 9.55
N VAL A 392 -12.86 -34.42 9.10
CA VAL A 392 -14.14 -34.91 8.55
C VAL A 392 -14.04 -34.85 7.03
N LEU A 393 -14.28 -35.99 6.38
CA LEU A 393 -14.22 -36.15 4.93
C LEU A 393 -15.63 -36.42 4.39
N GLY A 394 -15.99 -35.82 3.26
CA GLY A 394 -17.24 -36.13 2.55
C GLY A 394 -18.03 -34.89 2.15
N ASP A 395 -18.96 -35.07 1.22
CA ASP A 395 -19.86 -34.06 0.67
C ASP A 395 -21.13 -33.89 1.52
N ALA A 396 -20.98 -33.26 2.68
CA ALA A 396 -22.09 -32.86 3.55
C ALA A 396 -22.21 -31.33 3.64
N ALA A 397 -23.35 -30.83 4.14
CA ALA A 397 -23.43 -29.43 4.55
C ALA A 397 -22.42 -29.14 5.69
N LEU A 398 -21.92 -27.90 5.80
CA LEU A 398 -20.93 -27.55 6.82
C LEU A 398 -21.44 -27.86 8.23
N SER A 399 -22.73 -27.64 8.50
CA SER A 399 -23.36 -28.02 9.78
C SER A 399 -23.22 -29.52 10.08
N GLY A 400 -23.47 -30.38 9.09
CA GLY A 400 -23.30 -31.83 9.24
C GLY A 400 -21.83 -32.24 9.43
N MET A 401 -20.88 -31.55 8.78
CA MET A 401 -19.46 -31.80 9.01
C MET A 401 -19.02 -31.39 10.42
N VAL A 402 -19.56 -30.29 10.93
CA VAL A 402 -19.31 -29.78 12.28
C VAL A 402 -19.91 -30.72 13.33
N GLU A 403 -21.13 -31.21 13.13
CA GLU A 403 -21.77 -32.23 13.97
C GLU A 403 -20.97 -33.54 14.01
N GLU A 404 -20.47 -33.99 12.85
CA GLU A 404 -19.64 -35.19 12.75
C GLU A 404 -18.29 -34.99 13.47
N PHE A 405 -17.69 -33.82 13.35
CA PHE A 405 -16.47 -33.48 14.09
C PHE A 405 -16.71 -33.52 15.61
N ALA A 406 -17.85 -33.00 16.06
CA ALA A 406 -18.28 -33.08 17.47
C ALA A 406 -18.45 -34.54 17.92
N ARG A 407 -18.99 -35.41 17.05
CA ARG A 407 -19.19 -36.84 17.30
C ARG A 407 -17.87 -37.59 17.46
N LEU A 408 -16.82 -37.18 16.74
CA LEU A 408 -15.49 -37.78 16.81
C LEU A 408 -14.71 -37.44 18.10
N GLY A 409 -15.22 -36.52 18.93
CA GLY A 409 -14.61 -36.13 20.20
C GLY A 409 -14.27 -34.65 20.31
N GLY A 410 -14.37 -33.89 19.21
CA GLY A 410 -13.98 -32.49 19.14
C GLY A 410 -15.08 -31.48 19.49
N LYS A 411 -15.88 -31.75 20.54
CA LYS A 411 -17.05 -30.93 20.90
C LYS A 411 -16.71 -29.52 21.34
N GLU A 412 -15.58 -29.34 22.03
CA GLU A 412 -15.15 -28.03 22.52
C GLU A 412 -14.64 -27.14 21.37
N GLU A 413 -13.92 -27.73 20.43
CA GLU A 413 -13.33 -27.04 19.28
C GLU A 413 -14.39 -26.50 18.31
N VAL A 414 -15.51 -27.21 18.16
CA VAL A 414 -16.59 -26.83 17.24
C VAL A 414 -17.73 -26.03 17.87
N ARG A 415 -17.78 -25.92 19.20
CA ARG A 415 -18.89 -25.28 19.93
C ARG A 415 -19.24 -23.90 19.36
N ASP A 416 -18.23 -23.07 19.15
CA ASP A 416 -18.43 -21.69 18.68
C ASP A 416 -18.87 -21.64 17.21
N ALA A 417 -18.31 -22.52 16.37
CA ALA A 417 -18.70 -22.64 14.97
C ALA A 417 -20.15 -23.16 14.83
N GLN A 418 -20.51 -24.16 15.63
CA GLN A 418 -21.85 -24.73 15.68
C GLN A 418 -22.89 -23.71 16.12
N ALA A 419 -22.64 -23.00 17.22
CA ALA A 419 -23.54 -21.95 17.71
C ALA A 419 -23.80 -20.87 16.65
N ARG A 420 -22.78 -20.47 15.88
CA ARG A 420 -22.93 -19.48 14.81
C ARG A 420 -23.70 -20.00 13.59
N LEU A 421 -23.61 -21.30 13.30
CA LEU A 421 -24.35 -21.92 12.20
C LEU A 421 -25.83 -22.12 12.54
N GLU A 422 -26.17 -22.32 13.81
CA GLU A 422 -27.54 -22.48 14.30
C GLU A 422 -28.30 -21.14 14.40
N ILE A 423 -27.60 -20.01 14.51
CA ILE A 423 -28.19 -18.66 14.46
C ILE A 423 -28.72 -18.42 13.02
N ARG A 424 -30.05 -18.45 12.90
CA ARG A 424 -30.76 -18.42 11.63
C ARG A 424 -30.80 -17.03 11.01
#